data_AF-A0A1I4B5L1-F1
#
_entry.id   AF-A0A1I4B5L1-F1
#
_cell.length_a   1.000
_cell.length_b   1.000
_cell.length_c   1.000
_cell.angle_alpha   90.00
_cell.angle_beta   90.00
_cell.angle_gamma   90.00
#
_symmetry.space_group_name_H-M   'P 1'
#
loop_
_entity.id
_entity.type
_entity.pdbx_description
1 polymer ?
#
loop_
_entity_poly.entity_id
_entity_poly.type
_entity_poly.pdbx_seq_one_letter_code
_entity_poly.pdbx_strand_id
1 'polypeptide(L)'
;MYRIKKMFLLLLACIPLSLSAQLDAQLDFRVYKLSETTDKVTLRMEVKNNGKEDIVIRNVPKLVREEHETYIYFTTTDEIKQLKSGKVISTSFPFVFCPERYEDKNNPEKTTFIPVKKGETERVDYVLNKKRYSDRTIHIYGSIGYRKLDDPKIAGRIPIDLKVNF
;
A
#
# COMPACT_ATOMS: atom_id res chain seq x y z
N MET A 1 53.07 41.80 -0.07
CA MET A 1 53.32 40.59 0.73
C MET A 1 52.13 40.38 1.68
N TYR A 2 51.50 39.19 1.60
CA TYR A 2 50.59 38.51 2.55
C TYR A 2 49.44 39.30 3.21
N ARG A 3 48.16 39.06 2.89
CA ARG A 3 47.27 37.88 3.10
C ARG A 3 46.57 37.83 4.49
N ILE A 4 45.24 37.75 4.39
CA ILE A 4 44.26 37.09 5.28
C ILE A 4 43.88 37.82 6.58
N LYS A 5 42.58 38.17 6.67
CA LYS A 5 41.67 38.20 7.85
C LYS A 5 40.50 39.14 7.48
N LYS A 6 39.21 38.78 7.41
CA LYS A 6 38.40 37.69 7.98
C LYS A 6 37.19 37.47 7.05
N MET A 7 37.06 36.30 6.43
CA MET A 7 35.73 35.79 6.04
C MET A 7 35.09 35.28 7.33
N PHE A 8 34.09 35.97 7.84
CA PHE A 8 33.34 35.51 9.01
C PHE A 8 31.89 35.96 8.89
N LEU A 9 31.19 35.46 7.87
CA LEU A 9 29.72 35.52 7.81
C LEU A 9 29.23 34.66 6.65
N LEU A 10 29.34 33.33 6.81
CA LEU A 10 28.55 32.37 6.06
C LEU A 10 28.54 31.04 6.83
N LEU A 11 27.97 31.10 8.03
CA LEU A 11 27.64 29.94 8.88
C LEU A 11 26.12 29.85 9.08
N LEU A 12 25.35 30.14 8.02
CA LEU A 12 23.89 30.08 8.04
C LEU A 12 23.29 29.35 6.82
N ALA A 13 24.10 28.59 6.08
CA ALA A 13 23.63 27.88 4.90
C ALA A 13 24.15 26.43 4.84
N CYS A 14 24.07 25.69 5.94
CA CYS A 14 24.41 24.25 5.96
C CYS A 14 23.72 23.48 7.09
N ILE A 15 22.57 23.94 7.58
CA ILE A 15 21.63 23.00 8.19
C ILE A 15 20.63 22.73 7.07
N PRO A 16 20.77 21.64 6.29
CA PRO A 16 19.57 21.09 5.70
C PRO A 16 18.64 20.91 6.89
N LEU A 17 17.51 21.61 6.90
CA LEU A 17 16.37 21.17 7.70
C LEU A 17 16.14 19.75 7.25
N SER A 18 16.79 18.82 7.95
CA SER A 18 16.60 17.40 7.86
C SER A 18 15.12 17.27 8.13
N LEU A 19 14.38 17.10 7.04
CA LEU A 19 13.00 16.68 7.02
C LEU A 19 12.97 15.23 7.51
N SER A 20 13.56 14.95 8.68
CA SER A 20 13.55 13.69 9.38
C SER A 20 12.23 13.58 10.12
N ALA A 21 11.17 13.59 9.33
CA ALA A 21 9.89 12.98 9.64
C ALA A 21 9.51 12.08 8.45
N GLN A 22 10.50 11.45 7.81
CA GLN A 22 10.27 10.20 7.10
C GLN A 22 9.93 9.16 8.18
N LEU A 23 8.63 8.95 8.38
CA LEU A 23 8.03 7.94 9.25
C LEU A 23 8.93 6.69 9.34
N ASP A 24 9.26 6.26 10.55
CA ASP A 24 10.08 5.06 10.85
C ASP A 24 9.51 3.72 10.34
N ALA A 25 8.39 3.75 9.62
CA ALA A 25 7.84 2.61 8.88
C ALA A 25 8.17 2.76 7.39
N GLN A 26 9.26 2.14 6.96
CA GLN A 26 9.56 1.92 5.54
C GLN A 26 8.84 0.66 5.09
N LEU A 27 7.61 0.81 4.60
CA LEU A 27 6.89 -0.31 3.99
C LEU A 27 7.05 -0.26 2.48
N ASP A 28 7.50 -1.36 1.90
CA ASP A 28 7.51 -1.54 0.45
C ASP A 28 6.25 -2.31 0.03
N PHE A 29 5.56 -1.78 -0.97
CA PHE A 29 4.46 -2.46 -1.63
C PHE A 29 4.85 -2.83 -3.06
N ARG A 30 4.61 -4.09 -3.45
CA ARG A 30 4.89 -4.58 -4.80
C ARG A 30 3.73 -5.40 -5.33
N VAL A 31 3.50 -5.31 -6.64
CA VAL A 31 2.57 -6.18 -7.35
C VAL A 31 3.26 -6.72 -8.59
N TYR A 32 3.14 -8.02 -8.84
CA TYR A 32 3.67 -8.65 -10.04
C TYR A 32 2.77 -9.78 -10.53
N LYS A 33 2.83 -10.04 -11.84
CA LYS A 33 2.09 -11.13 -12.49
C LYS A 33 2.79 -12.47 -12.19
N LEU A 34 2.08 -13.41 -11.58
CA LEU A 34 2.60 -14.76 -11.30
C LEU A 34 2.36 -15.72 -12.46
N SER A 35 1.13 -15.75 -12.96
CA SER A 35 0.72 -16.68 -14.01
C SER A 35 -0.43 -16.11 -14.84
N GLU A 36 -0.58 -16.66 -16.04
CA GLU A 36 -1.61 -16.26 -16.97
C GLU A 36 -2.12 -17.49 -17.72
N THR A 37 -3.44 -17.63 -17.77
CA THR A 37 -4.15 -18.61 -18.61
C THR A 37 -4.97 -17.87 -19.67
N THR A 38 -5.70 -18.62 -20.50
CA THR A 38 -6.61 -18.05 -21.50
C THR A 38 -7.66 -17.13 -20.86
N ASP A 39 -8.19 -17.51 -19.70
CA ASP A 39 -9.32 -16.88 -19.03
C ASP A 39 -8.95 -16.09 -17.77
N LYS A 40 -7.78 -16.35 -17.16
CA LYS A 40 -7.39 -15.80 -15.86
C LYS A 40 -5.98 -15.23 -15.86
N VAL A 41 -5.74 -14.29 -14.95
CA VAL A 41 -4.42 -13.80 -14.60
C VAL A 41 -4.29 -13.81 -13.08
N THR A 42 -3.17 -14.32 -12.57
CA THR A 42 -2.87 -14.35 -11.14
C THR A 42 -1.85 -13.26 -10.83
N LEU A 43 -2.20 -12.35 -9.94
CA LEU A 43 -1.33 -11.29 -9.45
C LEU A 43 -0.93 -11.57 -8.00
N ARG A 44 0.35 -11.43 -7.68
CA ARG A 44 0.82 -11.43 -6.28
C ARG A 44 1.02 -10.01 -5.81
N MET A 45 0.43 -9.69 -4.67
CA MET A 45 0.73 -8.48 -3.91
C MET A 45 1.62 -8.83 -2.72
N GLU A 46 2.63 -8.00 -2.48
CA GLU A 46 3.53 -8.12 -1.34
C GLU A 46 3.61 -6.83 -0.56
N VAL A 47 3.60 -6.95 0.76
CA VAL A 47 3.91 -5.86 1.69
C VAL A 47 5.12 -6.31 2.51
N LYS A 48 6.25 -5.63 2.32
CA LYS A 48 7.48 -5.86 3.08
C LYS A 48 7.68 -4.77 4.11
N ASN A 49 7.93 -5.16 5.35
CA ASN A 49 8.28 -4.23 6.41
C ASN A 49 9.81 -4.07 6.47
N ASN A 50 10.34 -3.00 5.87
CA ASN A 50 11.76 -2.60 6.01
C ASN A 50 11.99 -1.66 7.21
N GLY A 51 10.95 -1.37 8.00
CA GLY A 51 11.05 -0.57 9.22
C GLY A 51 11.80 -1.28 10.35
N LYS A 52 11.99 -0.56 11.45
CA LYS A 52 12.71 -1.06 12.64
C LYS A 52 11.83 -1.83 13.61
N GLU A 53 10.52 -1.72 13.45
CA GLU A 53 9.50 -2.20 14.38
C GLU A 53 8.46 -3.04 13.66
N ASP A 54 7.77 -3.89 14.43
CA ASP A 54 6.66 -4.68 13.92
C ASP A 54 5.44 -3.79 13.69
N ILE A 55 4.70 -4.07 12.62
CA ILE A 55 3.49 -3.31 12.24
C ILE A 55 2.31 -4.25 12.09
N VAL A 56 1.12 -3.66 12.03
CA VAL A 56 -0.13 -4.35 11.72
C VAL A 56 -0.80 -3.63 10.57
N ILE A 57 -1.06 -4.36 9.48
CA ILE A 57 -1.95 -3.91 8.40
C ILE A 57 -3.39 -4.02 8.88
N ARG A 58 -4.20 -3.01 8.58
CA ARG A 58 -5.60 -2.91 9.00
C ARG A 58 -6.55 -3.08 7.83
N ASN A 59 -7.11 -4.28 7.73
CA ASN A 59 -8.13 -4.69 6.79
C ASN A 59 -9.52 -4.55 7.41
N VAL A 60 -9.99 -3.33 7.68
CA VAL A 60 -11.32 -3.17 8.29
C VAL A 60 -12.41 -3.33 7.22
N PRO A 61 -13.21 -4.42 7.22
CA PRO A 61 -14.31 -4.55 6.28
C PRO A 61 -15.52 -3.79 6.82
N LYS A 62 -15.83 -2.68 6.14
CA LYS A 62 -17.11 -1.94 6.06
C LYS A 62 -18.05 -2.03 7.27
N LEU A 63 -18.07 -0.98 8.08
CA LEU A 63 -19.32 -0.38 8.59
C LEU A 63 -19.22 1.14 8.76
N VAL A 64 -18.02 1.70 8.94
CA VAL A 64 -17.79 3.15 9.04
C VAL A 64 -16.91 3.60 7.86
N ARG A 65 -17.48 4.35 6.91
CA ARG A 65 -16.78 4.82 5.70
C ARG A 65 -15.54 5.67 6.00
N GLU A 66 -15.46 6.24 7.20
CA GLU A 66 -14.37 7.11 7.64
C GLU A 66 -13.14 6.33 8.14
N GLU A 67 -13.25 5.01 8.34
CA GLU A 67 -12.18 4.17 8.92
C GLU A 67 -11.64 3.08 7.97
N HIS A 68 -11.90 3.20 6.66
CA HIS A 68 -11.26 2.31 5.68
C HIS A 68 -9.76 2.62 5.60
N GLU A 69 -8.96 1.83 6.30
CA GLU A 69 -7.51 1.94 6.26
C GLU A 69 -6.90 1.21 5.08
N THR A 70 -7.32 -0.03 4.82
CA THR A 70 -6.90 -0.81 3.65
C THR A 70 -8.07 -1.02 2.69
N TYR A 71 -7.87 -0.66 1.42
CA TYR A 71 -8.82 -0.91 0.34
C TYR A 71 -8.05 -1.09 -0.98
N ILE A 72 -8.38 -2.11 -1.75
CA ILE A 72 -7.70 -2.43 -3.01
C ILE A 72 -8.74 -2.62 -4.11
N TYR A 73 -8.62 -1.89 -5.20
CA TYR A 73 -9.48 -2.02 -6.38
C TYR A 73 -8.68 -2.57 -7.56
N PHE A 74 -9.19 -3.65 -8.17
CA PHE A 74 -8.79 -4.08 -9.51
C PHE A 74 -9.84 -3.57 -10.49
N THR A 75 -9.42 -2.72 -11.41
CA THR A 75 -10.36 -1.88 -12.15
C THR A 75 -9.91 -1.66 -13.59
N THR A 76 -10.87 -1.40 -14.47
CA THR A 76 -10.60 -1.14 -15.90
C THR A 76 -10.12 0.30 -16.12
N THR A 77 -9.62 0.60 -17.32
CA THR A 77 -9.20 1.98 -17.70
C THR A 77 -10.33 3.01 -17.58
N ASP A 78 -11.58 2.63 -17.81
CA ASP A 78 -12.69 3.58 -17.71
C ASP A 78 -13.17 3.74 -16.27
N GLU A 79 -13.15 2.67 -15.49
CA GLU A 79 -13.49 2.71 -14.07
C GLU A 79 -12.45 3.51 -13.25
N ILE A 80 -11.15 3.40 -13.53
CA ILE A 80 -10.12 4.18 -12.80
C ILE A 80 -10.26 5.69 -13.03
N LYS A 81 -10.66 6.13 -14.23
CA LYS A 81 -10.94 7.55 -14.52
C LYS A 81 -12.11 8.06 -13.66
N GLN A 82 -13.12 7.21 -13.45
CA GLN A 82 -14.26 7.53 -12.59
C GLN A 82 -13.85 7.59 -11.12
N LEU A 83 -13.07 6.63 -10.62
CA LEU A 83 -12.55 6.66 -9.24
C LEU A 83 -11.72 7.91 -8.97
N LYS A 84 -10.77 8.23 -9.85
CA LYS A 84 -9.89 9.40 -9.70
C LYS A 84 -10.64 10.74 -9.81
N SER A 85 -11.81 10.76 -10.44
CA SER A 85 -12.70 11.94 -10.48
C SER A 85 -13.70 12.00 -9.32
N GLY A 86 -13.60 11.10 -8.34
CA GLY A 86 -14.48 11.07 -7.16
C GLY A 86 -15.87 10.50 -7.43
N LYS A 87 -16.10 9.89 -8.60
CA LYS A 87 -17.36 9.19 -8.89
C LYS A 87 -17.35 7.82 -8.22
N VAL A 88 -18.47 7.47 -7.59
CA VAL A 88 -18.67 6.15 -6.96
C VAL A 88 -18.83 5.10 -8.06
N ILE A 89 -18.00 4.06 -8.04
CA ILE A 89 -18.26 2.86 -8.86
C ILE A 89 -19.17 1.91 -8.08
N SER A 90 -20.34 1.58 -8.63
CA SER A 90 -21.29 0.66 -7.97
C SER A 90 -20.87 -0.82 -8.02
N THR A 91 -19.92 -1.19 -8.88
CA THR A 91 -19.58 -2.59 -9.22
C THR A 91 -18.32 -3.13 -8.54
N SER A 92 -17.58 -2.30 -7.81
CA SER A 92 -16.30 -2.69 -7.20
C SER A 92 -16.37 -2.53 -5.68
N PHE A 93 -16.61 -3.63 -4.99
CA PHE A 93 -16.23 -3.75 -3.60
C PHE A 93 -14.70 -3.84 -3.54
N PRO A 94 -14.04 -3.12 -2.62
CA PRO A 94 -12.60 -3.25 -2.47
C PRO A 94 -12.25 -4.67 -2.02
N PHE A 95 -11.19 -5.20 -2.61
CA PHE A 95 -10.51 -6.40 -2.16
C PHE A 95 -9.77 -6.10 -0.86
N VAL A 96 -9.60 -7.16 -0.07
CA VAL A 96 -8.91 -7.13 1.23
C VAL A 96 -7.53 -7.76 1.05
N PHE A 97 -6.50 -7.21 1.70
CA PHE A 97 -5.16 -7.79 1.73
C PHE A 97 -5.10 -8.93 2.76
N CYS A 98 -5.61 -10.11 2.44
CA CYS A 98 -5.67 -11.22 3.40
C CYS A 98 -4.76 -12.37 2.95
N PRO A 99 -3.55 -12.51 3.50
CA PRO A 99 -2.75 -13.72 3.30
C PRO A 99 -3.51 -14.96 3.78
N GLU A 100 -3.35 -16.08 3.07
CA GLU A 100 -4.08 -17.33 3.30
C GLU A 100 -4.04 -17.81 4.77
N ARG A 101 -2.89 -17.64 5.45
CA ARG A 101 -2.72 -18.03 6.86
C ARG A 101 -3.61 -17.27 7.85
N TYR A 102 -4.18 -16.15 7.43
CA TYR A 102 -5.09 -15.32 8.22
C TYR A 102 -6.55 -15.47 7.79
N GLU A 103 -6.83 -16.25 6.75
CA GLU A 103 -8.18 -16.56 6.33
C GLU A 103 -8.83 -17.50 7.35
N ASP A 104 -9.77 -16.98 8.14
CA ASP A 104 -10.54 -17.76 9.09
C ASP A 104 -12.01 -17.32 9.04
N LYS A 105 -12.85 -18.16 8.43
CA LYS A 105 -14.29 -17.89 8.28
C LYS A 105 -15.02 -17.86 9.61
N ASN A 106 -14.45 -18.47 10.66
CA ASN A 106 -15.03 -18.51 12.00
C ASN A 106 -14.49 -17.38 12.89
N ASN A 107 -13.45 -16.66 12.45
CA ASN A 107 -12.90 -15.52 13.18
C ASN A 107 -12.53 -14.37 12.22
N PRO A 108 -13.50 -13.50 11.90
CA PRO A 108 -13.27 -12.34 11.03
C PRO A 108 -12.19 -11.39 11.53
N GLU A 109 -11.92 -11.34 12.85
CA GLU A 109 -10.90 -10.45 13.42
C GLU A 109 -9.49 -10.83 12.97
N LYS A 110 -9.22 -12.11 12.69
CA LYS A 110 -7.93 -12.55 12.14
C LYS A 110 -7.64 -11.96 10.78
N THR A 111 -8.67 -11.73 9.96
CA THR A 111 -8.52 -11.09 8.65
C THR A 111 -8.40 -9.57 8.76
N THR A 112 -8.78 -8.99 9.91
CA THR A 112 -8.86 -7.54 10.15
C THR A 112 -7.50 -6.93 10.48
N PHE A 113 -6.65 -7.68 11.20
CA PHE A 113 -5.34 -7.21 11.65
C PHE A 113 -4.26 -8.21 11.22
N ILE A 114 -3.47 -7.82 10.22
CA ILE A 114 -2.41 -8.67 9.66
C ILE A 114 -1.06 -8.18 10.19
N PRO A 115 -0.43 -8.87 11.16
CA PRO A 115 0.88 -8.49 11.66
C PRO A 115 1.95 -8.75 10.59
N VAL A 116 2.87 -7.79 10.43
CA VAL A 116 4.06 -7.91 9.58
C VAL A 116 5.27 -7.53 10.43
N LYS A 117 6.06 -8.54 10.82
CA LYS A 117 7.24 -8.29 11.64
C LYS A 117 8.29 -7.52 10.86
N LYS A 118 9.18 -6.84 11.58
CA LYS A 118 10.34 -6.17 10.98
C LYS A 118 11.14 -7.15 10.11
N GLY A 119 11.46 -6.73 8.89
CA GLY A 119 12.16 -7.53 7.89
C GLY A 119 11.32 -8.59 7.18
N GLU A 120 10.09 -8.87 7.63
CA GLU A 120 9.23 -9.88 7.03
C GLU A 120 8.42 -9.30 5.85
N THR A 121 7.85 -10.21 5.06
CA THR A 121 7.02 -9.90 3.90
C THR A 121 5.76 -10.74 3.93
N GLU A 122 4.61 -10.05 3.94
CA GLU A 122 3.32 -10.68 3.72
C GLU A 122 2.95 -10.67 2.24
N ARG A 123 2.22 -11.69 1.81
CA ARG A 123 1.84 -11.88 0.42
C ARG A 123 0.41 -12.39 0.29
N VAL A 124 -0.25 -11.97 -0.78
CA VAL A 124 -1.58 -12.48 -1.17
C VAL A 124 -1.64 -12.60 -2.69
N ASP A 125 -2.26 -13.68 -3.16
CA ASP A 125 -2.44 -13.95 -4.58
C ASP A 125 -3.90 -13.71 -4.97
N TYR A 126 -4.11 -12.91 -6.02
CA TYR A 126 -5.44 -12.62 -6.56
C TYR A 126 -5.57 -13.23 -7.95
N VAL A 127 -6.58 -14.08 -8.11
CA VAL A 127 -6.94 -14.69 -9.39
C VAL A 127 -8.06 -13.86 -10.02
N LEU A 128 -7.75 -13.20 -11.15
CA LEU A 128 -8.65 -12.26 -11.81
C LEU A 128 -9.11 -12.80 -13.17
N ASN A 129 -10.37 -12.59 -13.51
CA ASN A 129 -10.93 -12.98 -14.81
C ASN A 129 -10.58 -11.95 -15.88
N LYS A 130 -9.90 -12.40 -16.94
CA LYS A 130 -9.44 -11.55 -18.07
C LYS A 130 -10.60 -10.93 -18.85
N LYS A 131 -11.76 -11.58 -18.91
CA LYS A 131 -12.94 -11.07 -19.64
C LYS A 131 -13.42 -9.69 -19.16
N ARG A 132 -13.10 -9.32 -17.91
CA ARG A 132 -13.44 -8.00 -17.34
C ARG A 132 -12.58 -6.86 -17.93
N TYR A 133 -11.35 -7.14 -18.36
CA TYR A 133 -10.37 -6.12 -18.75
C TYR A 133 -10.15 -6.19 -20.27
N SER A 134 -11.08 -5.59 -21.01
CA SER A 134 -11.13 -5.66 -22.48
C SER A 134 -9.90 -5.06 -23.17
N ASP A 135 -9.22 -4.12 -22.52
CA ASP A 135 -8.01 -3.45 -23.01
C ASP A 135 -6.72 -4.10 -22.50
N ARG A 136 -6.82 -5.31 -21.92
CA ARG A 136 -5.68 -6.10 -21.43
C ARG A 136 -4.87 -5.39 -20.34
N THR A 137 -5.48 -4.42 -19.66
CA THR A 137 -4.87 -3.62 -18.59
C THR A 137 -5.69 -3.71 -17.31
N ILE A 138 -5.04 -4.12 -16.22
CA ILE A 138 -5.60 -4.03 -14.87
C ILE A 138 -4.99 -2.83 -14.19
N HIS A 139 -5.83 -1.85 -13.83
CA HIS A 139 -5.43 -0.78 -12.91
C HIS A 139 -5.66 -1.26 -11.48
N ILE A 140 -4.68 -1.01 -10.63
CA ILE A 140 -4.70 -1.34 -9.21
C ILE A 140 -4.67 -0.03 -8.46
N TYR A 141 -5.75 0.27 -7.75
CA TYR A 141 -5.91 1.53 -7.04
C TYR A 141 -6.35 1.28 -5.61
N GLY A 142 -5.75 1.99 -4.65
CA GLY A 142 -6.05 1.69 -3.27
C GLY A 142 -5.13 2.33 -2.25
N SER A 143 -5.20 1.82 -1.04
CA SER A 143 -4.20 2.06 -0.02
C SER A 143 -4.08 0.84 0.91
N ILE A 144 -2.88 0.60 1.45
CA ILE A 144 -2.65 -0.25 2.61
C ILE A 144 -2.48 0.65 3.83
N GLY A 145 -3.40 0.58 4.78
CA GLY A 145 -3.27 1.28 6.05
C GLY A 145 -2.64 0.37 7.11
N TYR A 146 -1.80 0.96 7.95
CA TYR A 146 -1.06 0.24 8.97
C TYR A 146 -0.87 1.08 10.23
N ARG A 147 -0.57 0.41 11.34
CA ARG A 147 -0.12 1.02 12.60
C ARG A 147 1.03 0.26 13.21
N LYS A 148 1.83 0.92 14.05
CA LYS A 148 2.78 0.23 14.93
C LYS A 148 2.03 -0.56 16.00
N LEU A 149 2.58 -1.70 16.41
CA LEU A 149 2.02 -2.53 17.48
C LEU A 149 2.14 -1.85 18.85
N ASP A 150 3.33 -1.32 19.13
CA ASP A 150 3.68 -0.77 20.46
C ASP A 150 3.23 0.68 20.66
N ASP A 151 3.00 1.42 19.56
CA ASP A 151 2.41 2.77 19.59
C ASP A 151 1.31 2.92 18.52
N PRO A 152 0.05 2.58 18.86
CA PRO A 152 -1.08 2.69 17.96
C PRO A 152 -1.35 4.09 17.41
N LYS A 153 -0.80 5.14 18.04
CA LYS A 153 -0.96 6.53 17.57
C LYS A 153 -0.14 6.80 16.32
N ILE A 154 0.87 5.98 16.06
CA ILE A 154 1.67 6.04 14.84
C ILE A 154 1.04 5.10 13.82
N ALA A 155 0.22 5.70 12.96
CA ALA A 155 -0.43 5.07 11.82
C ALA A 155 0.04 5.70 10.52
N GLY A 156 -0.02 4.93 9.44
CA GLY A 156 0.36 5.38 8.11
C GLY A 156 -0.44 4.68 7.03
N ARG A 157 -0.28 5.18 5.80
CA ARG A 157 -0.91 4.64 4.59
C ARG A 157 0.11 4.54 3.47
N ILE A 158 0.11 3.41 2.78
CA ILE A 158 0.83 3.24 1.52
C ILE A 158 -0.19 3.45 0.39
N PRO A 159 -0.06 4.49 -0.43
CA PRO A 159 -0.93 4.65 -1.59
C PRO A 159 -0.61 3.58 -2.65
N ILE A 160 -1.64 3.07 -3.32
CA ILE A 160 -1.51 2.16 -4.45
C ILE A 160 -2.08 2.84 -5.70
N ASP A 161 -1.25 3.01 -6.71
CA ASP A 161 -1.64 3.47 -8.05
C ASP A 161 -0.70 2.80 -9.07
N LEU A 162 -1.08 1.61 -9.52
CA LEU A 162 -0.27 0.75 -10.39
C LEU A 162 -1.10 0.25 -11.57
N LYS A 163 -0.43 -0.25 -12.60
CA LYS A 163 -1.06 -0.95 -13.72
C LYS A 163 -0.28 -2.21 -14.10
N VAL A 164 -1.00 -3.24 -14.51
CA VAL A 164 -0.45 -4.51 -14.98
C VAL A 164 -1.07 -4.86 -16.33
N ASN A 165 -0.23 -5.16 -17.32
CA ASN A 165 -0.65 -5.59 -18.65
C ASN A 165 -0.55 -7.13 -18.77
N PHE A 166 -1.46 -7.74 -19.53
CA PHE A 166 -1.43 -9.18 -19.79
C PHE A 166 -1.84 -9.52 -21.23
#